data_AF-A0A376LAX2-F1
#
_entry.id   AF-A0A376LAX2-F1
#
_cell.length_a   1.000
_cell.length_b   1.000
_cell.length_c   1.000
_cell.angle_alpha   90.00
_cell.angle_beta   90.00
_cell.angle_gamma   90.00
#
_symmetry.space_group_name_H-M   'P 1'
#
loop_
_entity.id
_entity.type
_entity.pdbx_description
1 polymer ?
#
loop_
_entity_poly.entity_id
_entity_poly.type
_entity_poly.pdbx_seq_one_letter_code
_entity_poly.pdbx_strand_id
1 'polypeptide(L)'
;MQNGRDKRRKIRKEIVQIITDVIHNSDIFSLDNENARITRDEYRYNEISVRYPQTFAQVPCLRPFIKLELMESTLLEHPESRDIYSLVTELTGKGTPVTAFPCATILSTQAEKLISMMRRTAAHLRNPEQQDDEFLVRHIYDNYCIVREKGVNVPVLKNFVQICIQLW
;
A
#
# COMPACT_ATOMS: atom_id res chain seq x y z
N MET A 1 -21.76 -12.31 -20.39
CA MET A 1 -20.67 -12.10 -19.40
C MET A 1 -20.34 -10.61 -19.12
N GLN A 2 -20.80 -9.65 -19.94
CA GLN A 2 -20.59 -8.20 -19.77
C GLN A 2 -21.07 -7.62 -18.42
N ASN A 3 -22.20 -8.13 -17.91
CA ASN A 3 -22.88 -7.60 -16.71
C ASN A 3 -22.06 -7.73 -15.42
N GLY A 4 -21.18 -8.74 -15.31
CA GLY A 4 -20.35 -8.96 -14.12
C GLY A 4 -19.17 -7.98 -14.01
N ARG A 5 -18.52 -7.68 -15.14
CA ARG A 5 -17.39 -6.74 -15.20
C ARG A 5 -17.85 -5.31 -14.90
N ASP A 6 -18.93 -4.88 -15.53
CA ASP A 6 -19.51 -3.55 -15.29
C ASP A 6 -20.01 -3.40 -13.84
N LYS A 7 -20.60 -4.45 -13.27
CA LYS A 7 -20.99 -4.48 -11.86
C LYS A 7 -19.78 -4.32 -10.92
N ARG A 8 -18.68 -5.05 -11.15
CA ARG A 8 -17.44 -4.91 -10.36
C ARG A 8 -16.85 -3.51 -10.48
N ARG A 9 -16.77 -2.97 -11.70
CA ARG A 9 -16.30 -1.59 -11.93
C ARG A 9 -17.15 -0.58 -11.16
N LYS A 10 -18.48 -0.74 -11.15
CA LYS A 10 -19.39 0.14 -10.42
C LYS A 10 -19.12 0.10 -8.90
N ILE A 11 -18.97 -1.09 -8.33
CA ILE A 11 -18.66 -1.27 -6.90
C ILE A 11 -17.32 -0.60 -6.56
N ARG A 12 -16.27 -0.80 -7.38
CA ARG A 12 -14.97 -0.16 -7.16
C ARG A 12 -15.07 1.37 -7.16
N LYS A 13 -15.81 1.93 -8.12
CA LYS A 13 -16.05 3.38 -8.19
C LYS A 13 -16.78 3.88 -6.93
N GLU A 14 -17.78 3.14 -6.46
CA GLU A 14 -18.54 3.47 -5.25
C GLU A 14 -17.66 3.47 -4.00
N ILE A 15 -16.80 2.46 -3.82
CA ILE A 15 -15.84 2.41 -2.70
C ILE A 15 -14.91 3.62 -2.72
N VAL A 16 -14.33 3.94 -3.88
CA VAL A 16 -13.44 5.11 -4.02
C VAL A 16 -14.20 6.41 -3.70
N GLN A 17 -15.45 6.52 -4.13
CA GLN A 17 -16.28 7.69 -3.84
C GLN A 17 -16.55 7.82 -2.34
N ILE A 18 -16.97 6.75 -1.67
CA ILE A 18 -17.20 6.74 -0.21
C ILE A 18 -15.96 7.21 0.54
N ILE A 19 -14.77 6.68 0.21
CA ILE A 19 -13.51 7.08 0.84
C ILE A 19 -13.22 8.56 0.59
N THR A 20 -13.42 9.02 -0.65
CA THR A 20 -13.20 10.42 -1.04
C THR A 20 -14.15 11.36 -0.31
N ASP A 21 -15.42 10.98 -0.14
CA ASP A 21 -16.44 11.77 0.56
C ASP A 21 -16.16 11.84 2.06
N VAL A 22 -15.72 10.74 2.68
CA VAL A 22 -15.28 10.74 4.09
C VAL A 22 -14.10 11.69 4.31
N ILE A 23 -13.13 11.70 3.38
CA ILE A 23 -12.00 12.64 3.46
C ILE A 23 -12.47 14.08 3.25
N HIS A 24 -13.30 14.33 2.24
CA HIS A 24 -13.80 15.67 1.92
C HIS A 24 -14.62 16.27 3.08
N ASN A 25 -15.41 15.45 3.77
CA ASN A 25 -16.25 15.87 4.89
C ASN A 25 -15.52 15.83 6.24
N SER A 26 -14.21 15.57 6.25
CA SER A 26 -13.39 15.59 7.46
C SER A 26 -13.05 17.02 7.86
N ASP A 27 -13.09 17.32 9.16
CA ASP A 27 -12.58 18.59 9.71
C ASP A 27 -11.03 18.67 9.72
N ILE A 28 -10.35 17.54 9.47
CA ILE A 28 -8.90 17.40 9.64
C ILE A 28 -8.22 17.22 8.28
N PHE A 29 -8.78 16.36 7.43
CA PHE A 29 -8.19 16.03 6.14
C PHE A 29 -8.86 16.78 5.00
N SER A 30 -8.13 16.95 3.89
CA SER A 30 -8.71 17.46 2.64
C SER A 30 -8.05 16.81 1.43
N LEU A 31 -8.74 16.81 0.30
CA LEU A 31 -8.18 16.34 -0.95
C LEU A 31 -7.19 17.37 -1.49
N ASP A 32 -6.06 16.89 -2.01
CA ASP A 32 -5.10 17.77 -2.63
C ASP A 32 -5.52 18.14 -4.05
N ASN A 33 -5.92 19.40 -4.25
CA ASN A 33 -6.32 19.91 -5.56
C ASN A 33 -5.14 20.10 -6.53
N GLU A 34 -3.90 20.21 -6.03
CA GLU A 34 -2.70 20.35 -6.86
C GLU A 34 -2.25 19.00 -7.45
N ASN A 35 -2.54 17.91 -6.75
CA ASN A 35 -2.17 16.56 -7.14
C ASN A 35 -3.43 15.76 -7.52
N ALA A 36 -3.73 15.72 -8.82
CA ALA A 36 -4.92 15.04 -9.33
C ALA A 36 -4.94 13.55 -8.95
N ARG A 37 -6.12 13.06 -8.55
CA ARG A 37 -6.37 11.64 -8.32
C ARG A 37 -6.04 10.84 -9.58
N ILE A 38 -5.27 9.76 -9.42
CA ILE A 38 -4.98 8.82 -10.49
C ILE A 38 -5.92 7.62 -10.35
N THR A 39 -6.62 7.25 -11.42
CA THR A 39 -7.44 6.04 -11.49
C THR A 39 -7.02 5.22 -12.69
N ARG A 40 -6.72 3.93 -12.48
CA ARG A 40 -6.27 3.00 -13.53
C ARG A 40 -7.01 1.66 -13.44
N ASP A 41 -6.92 0.89 -14.52
CA ASP A 41 -7.42 -0.49 -14.62
C ASP A 41 -8.86 -0.63 -14.10
N GLU A 42 -9.78 0.16 -14.66
CA GLU A 42 -11.21 0.12 -14.28
C GLU A 42 -11.48 0.31 -12.78
N TYR A 43 -10.77 1.23 -12.14
CA TYR A 43 -10.81 1.52 -10.69
C TYR A 43 -10.19 0.42 -9.82
N ARG A 44 -9.45 -0.54 -10.39
CA ARG A 44 -8.66 -1.51 -9.60
C ARG A 44 -7.49 -0.86 -8.89
N TYR A 45 -7.01 0.26 -9.41
CA TYR A 45 -5.94 1.04 -8.81
C TYR A 45 -6.33 2.50 -8.72
N ASN A 46 -6.18 3.10 -7.54
CA ASN A 46 -6.40 4.53 -7.32
C ASN A 46 -5.31 5.11 -6.43
N GLU A 47 -4.83 6.30 -6.77
CA GLU A 47 -3.96 7.11 -5.91
C GLU A 47 -4.67 8.40 -5.56
N ILE A 48 -4.78 8.70 -4.27
CA ILE A 48 -5.43 9.90 -3.73
C ILE A 48 -4.41 10.62 -2.86
N SER A 49 -4.17 11.89 -3.15
CA SER A 49 -3.34 12.76 -2.31
C SER A 49 -4.21 13.44 -1.26
N VAL A 50 -3.89 13.22 0.02
CA VAL A 50 -4.67 13.68 1.17
C VAL A 50 -3.83 14.65 1.99
N ARG A 51 -4.25 15.91 2.07
CA ARG A 51 -3.63 16.92 2.93
C ARG A 51 -4.08 16.74 4.37
N TYR A 52 -3.20 17.11 5.29
CA TYR A 52 -3.40 17.05 6.74
C TYR A 52 -2.84 18.32 7.38
N PRO A 53 -3.23 18.67 8.62
CA PRO A 53 -2.75 19.88 9.27
C PRO A 53 -1.26 19.76 9.58
N GLN A 54 -0.47 20.78 9.22
CA GLN A 54 0.96 20.82 9.47
C GLN A 54 1.30 21.90 10.48
N THR A 55 1.83 21.49 11.64
CA THR A 55 2.24 22.41 12.72
C THR A 55 3.64 22.98 12.50
N PHE A 56 4.49 22.28 11.75
CA PHE A 56 5.88 22.67 11.52
C PHE A 56 6.12 23.06 10.06
N ALA A 57 7.09 23.94 9.83
CA ALA A 57 7.49 24.33 8.49
C ALA A 57 7.91 23.10 7.68
N GLN A 58 7.47 23.05 6.42
CA GLN A 58 7.80 21.94 5.53
C GLN A 58 9.31 21.88 5.28
N VAL A 59 9.88 20.71 5.54
CA VAL A 59 11.21 20.39 5.06
C VAL A 59 11.07 19.97 3.58
N PRO A 60 11.88 20.50 2.64
CA PRO A 60 11.73 20.24 1.21
C PRO A 60 11.73 18.76 0.80
N CYS A 61 12.23 17.86 1.65
CA CYS A 61 12.32 16.43 1.38
C CYS A 61 11.07 15.61 1.78
N LEU A 62 10.07 16.22 2.43
CA LEU A 62 8.85 15.52 2.85
C LEU A 62 7.66 15.91 1.97
N ARG A 63 6.86 14.93 1.57
CA ARG A 63 5.62 15.19 0.84
C ARG A 63 4.65 15.97 1.77
N PRO A 64 3.99 17.02 1.27
CA PRO A 64 3.05 17.80 2.06
C PRO A 64 1.66 17.15 2.17
N PHE A 65 1.53 15.91 1.70
CA PHE A 65 0.30 15.12 1.68
C PHE A 65 0.62 13.65 1.96
N ILE A 66 -0.38 12.92 2.45
CA ILE A 66 -0.38 11.47 2.54
C ILE A 66 -0.82 10.93 1.17
N LYS A 67 0.00 10.05 0.58
CA LYS A 67 -0.39 9.32 -0.63
C LYS A 67 -1.17 8.08 -0.22
N LEU A 68 -2.49 8.09 -0.43
CA LEU A 68 -3.36 6.94 -0.19
C LEU A 68 -3.51 6.13 -1.49
N GLU A 69 -3.00 4.90 -1.47
CA GLU A 69 -3.09 3.97 -2.60
C GLU A 69 -4.12 2.88 -2.31
N LEU A 70 -5.07 2.71 -3.23
CA LEU A 70 -6.11 1.68 -3.16
C LEU A 70 -5.89 0.71 -4.31
N MET A 71 -5.74 -0.58 -3.98
CA MET A 71 -5.52 -1.64 -4.94
C MET A 71 -6.44 -2.83 -4.68
N GLU A 72 -7.23 -3.23 -5.68
CA GLU A 72 -7.96 -4.49 -5.65
C GLU A 72 -7.00 -5.65 -5.92
N SER A 73 -6.79 -6.50 -4.91
CA SER A 73 -5.94 -7.68 -5.01
C SER A 73 -6.58 -8.88 -4.30
N THR A 74 -6.20 -10.08 -4.70
CA THR A 74 -6.49 -11.31 -3.96
C THR A 74 -5.47 -11.42 -2.84
N LEU A 75 -5.94 -11.57 -1.60
CA LEU A 75 -5.06 -11.81 -0.47
C LEU A 75 -4.48 -13.23 -0.55
N LEU A 76 -3.18 -13.36 -0.30
CA LEU A 76 -2.48 -14.64 -0.26
C LEU A 76 -2.90 -15.50 0.95
N GLU A 77 -3.33 -14.86 2.02
CA GLU A 77 -3.90 -15.47 3.21
C GLU A 77 -4.89 -14.52 3.90
N HIS A 78 -5.58 -15.00 4.93
CA HIS A 78 -6.50 -14.17 5.69
C HIS A 78 -5.77 -13.01 6.39
N PRO A 79 -6.38 -11.81 6.43
CA PRO A 79 -5.78 -10.69 7.13
C PRO A 79 -5.66 -10.97 8.62
N GLU A 80 -4.58 -10.50 9.23
CA GLU A 80 -4.38 -10.55 10.66
C GLU A 80 -4.80 -9.23 11.32
N SER A 81 -5.35 -9.31 12.52
CA SER A 81 -5.78 -8.14 13.27
C SER A 81 -4.60 -7.52 14.00
N ARG A 82 -4.35 -6.22 13.78
CA ARG A 82 -3.23 -5.48 14.38
C ARG A 82 -3.73 -4.15 14.95
N ASP A 83 -3.20 -3.80 16.11
CA ASP A 83 -3.40 -2.46 16.68
C ASP A 83 -2.40 -1.48 16.05
N ILE A 84 -2.86 -0.27 15.74
CA ILE A 84 -2.03 0.81 15.18
C ILE A 84 -1.90 1.91 16.23
N TYR A 85 -0.66 2.21 16.58
CA TYR A 85 -0.29 3.26 17.53
C TYR A 85 0.44 4.38 16.80
N SER A 86 0.22 5.61 17.25
CA SER A 86 1.17 6.69 16.96
C SER A 86 2.38 6.54 17.90
N LEU A 87 3.55 7.01 17.46
CA LEU A 87 4.73 7.07 18.33
C LEU A 87 4.43 7.82 19.64
N VAL A 88 3.61 8.88 19.57
CA VAL A 88 3.18 9.65 20.74
C VAL A 88 2.34 8.80 21.68
N THR A 89 1.38 8.05 21.15
CA THR A 89 0.50 7.19 21.96
C THR A 89 1.28 6.07 22.62
N GLU A 90 2.22 5.45 21.90
CA GLU A 90 3.07 4.39 22.45
C GLU A 90 3.99 4.90 23.56
N LEU A 91 4.65 6.05 23.36
CA LEU A 91 5.58 6.60 24.36
C LEU A 91 4.90 7.23 25.57
N THR A 92 3.72 7.83 25.39
CA THR A 92 3.06 8.61 26.46
C THR A 92 1.91 7.86 27.13
N GLY A 93 1.41 6.78 26.52
CA GLY A 93 0.17 6.12 26.91
C GLY A 93 -1.09 6.99 26.69
N LYS A 94 -0.97 8.12 25.99
CA LYS A 94 -2.08 9.08 25.77
C LYS A 94 -2.60 9.02 24.33
N GLY A 95 -3.91 9.18 24.19
CA GLY A 95 -4.62 9.08 22.92
C GLY A 95 -5.23 7.69 22.70
N THR A 96 -5.94 7.52 21.59
CA THR A 96 -6.70 6.30 21.29
C THR A 96 -6.04 5.56 20.14
N PRO A 97 -5.53 4.33 20.33
CA PRO A 97 -5.03 3.52 19.23
C PRO A 97 -6.18 3.06 18.32
N VAL A 98 -5.86 2.79 17.06
CA VAL A 98 -6.79 2.09 16.16
C VAL A 98 -6.63 0.60 16.44
N THR A 99 -7.63 0.01 17.09
CA THR A 99 -7.57 -1.40 17.49
C THR A 99 -8.08 -2.31 16.38
N ALA A 100 -7.53 -3.51 16.33
CA ALA A 100 -8.02 -4.61 15.49
C ALA A 100 -8.09 -4.31 13.97
N PHE A 101 -7.20 -3.45 13.47
CA PHE A 101 -7.14 -3.11 12.05
C PHE A 101 -6.74 -4.35 11.21
N PRO A 102 -7.47 -4.67 10.13
CA PRO A 102 -7.13 -5.80 9.28
C PRO A 102 -5.88 -5.49 8.44
N CYS A 103 -4.79 -6.19 8.71
CA CYS A 103 -3.51 -6.05 8.01
C CYS A 103 -3.20 -7.30 7.19
N ALA A 104 -2.49 -7.12 6.08
CA ALA A 104 -1.78 -8.23 5.45
C ALA A 104 -0.75 -8.79 6.43
N THR A 105 -0.56 -10.11 6.43
CA THR A 105 0.43 -10.71 7.34
C THR A 105 1.85 -10.31 6.93
N ILE A 106 2.79 -10.47 7.85
CA ILE A 106 4.22 -10.31 7.55
C ILE A 106 4.69 -11.25 6.43
N LEU A 107 4.14 -12.46 6.33
CA LEU A 107 4.56 -13.46 5.34
C LEU A 107 4.05 -13.09 3.94
N SER A 108 2.79 -12.69 3.83
CA SER A 108 2.23 -12.10 2.60
C SER A 108 3.01 -10.86 2.16
N THR A 109 3.30 -9.97 3.11
CA THR A 109 4.09 -8.75 2.85
C THR A 109 5.47 -9.11 2.32
N GLN A 110 6.15 -10.09 2.92
CA GLN A 110 7.46 -10.52 2.47
C GLN A 110 7.43 -11.07 1.04
N ALA A 111 6.43 -11.91 0.71
CA ALA A 111 6.26 -12.45 -0.63
C ALA A 111 6.05 -11.33 -1.67
N GLU A 112 5.19 -10.34 -1.37
CA GLU A 112 4.96 -9.19 -2.25
C GLU A 112 6.24 -8.35 -2.45
N LYS A 113 7.04 -8.14 -1.40
CA LYS A 113 8.33 -7.44 -1.51
C LYS A 113 9.29 -8.19 -2.43
N LEU A 114 9.41 -9.51 -2.27
CA LEU A 114 10.24 -10.36 -3.14
C LEU A 114 9.78 -10.31 -4.60
N ILE A 115 8.47 -10.44 -4.87
CA ILE A 115 7.91 -10.32 -6.22
C ILE A 115 8.16 -8.94 -6.81
N SER A 116 7.94 -7.87 -6.04
CA SER A 116 8.19 -6.49 -6.48
C SER A 116 9.65 -6.31 -6.90
N MET A 117 10.60 -6.80 -6.09
CA MET A 117 12.02 -6.75 -6.43
C MET A 117 12.33 -7.51 -7.71
N MET A 118 11.89 -8.77 -7.83
CA MET A 118 12.13 -9.59 -9.03
C MET A 118 11.55 -8.95 -10.29
N ARG A 119 10.35 -8.36 -10.21
CA ARG A 119 9.71 -7.68 -11.36
C ARG A 119 10.48 -6.45 -11.79
N ARG A 120 10.92 -5.62 -10.85
CA ARG A 120 11.70 -4.40 -11.13
C ARG A 120 13.07 -4.76 -11.72
N THR A 121 13.76 -5.76 -11.15
CA THR A 121 15.01 -6.27 -11.73
C THR A 121 14.80 -6.80 -13.14
N ALA A 122 13.76 -7.61 -13.38
CA ALA A 122 13.45 -8.12 -14.72
C ALA A 122 13.06 -7.02 -15.71
N ALA A 123 12.39 -5.96 -15.26
CA ALA A 123 12.06 -4.80 -16.09
C ALA A 123 13.32 -4.04 -16.52
N HIS A 124 14.24 -3.79 -15.59
CA HIS A 124 15.53 -3.17 -15.89
C HIS A 124 16.37 -4.02 -16.85
N LEU A 125 16.43 -5.35 -16.66
CA LEU A 125 17.13 -6.24 -17.60
C LEU A 125 16.56 -6.20 -19.03
N ARG A 126 15.27 -5.91 -19.20
CA ARG A 126 14.64 -5.74 -20.51
C ARG A 126 14.82 -4.35 -21.11
N ASN A 127 15.13 -3.36 -20.29
CA ASN A 127 15.36 -1.98 -20.72
C ASN A 127 16.51 -1.35 -19.92
N PRO A 128 17.78 -1.69 -20.24
CA PRO A 128 18.93 -1.27 -19.44
C PRO A 128 19.18 0.25 -19.46
N GLU A 129 18.62 0.97 -20.44
CA GLU A 129 18.70 2.44 -20.50
C GLU A 129 17.76 3.14 -19.50
N GLN A 130 16.85 2.39 -18.88
CA GLN A 130 15.97 2.92 -17.83
C GLN A 130 16.78 3.17 -16.56
N GLN A 131 16.64 4.38 -16.00
CA GLN A 131 17.24 4.76 -14.71
C GLN A 131 16.93 3.73 -13.61
N ASP A 132 17.90 3.49 -12.75
CA ASP A 132 17.76 2.61 -11.59
C ASP A 132 16.55 2.99 -10.74
N ASP A 133 15.83 1.98 -10.27
CA ASP A 133 14.70 2.16 -9.36
C ASP A 133 15.21 2.49 -7.95
N GLU A 134 15.29 3.78 -7.63
CA GLU A 134 15.71 4.30 -6.33
C GLU A 134 14.88 3.75 -5.16
N PHE A 135 13.67 3.23 -5.40
CA PHE A 135 12.82 2.66 -4.36
C PHE A 135 13.09 1.18 -4.09
N LEU A 136 13.89 0.50 -4.91
CA LEU A 136 14.21 -0.92 -4.76
C LEU A 136 14.93 -1.19 -3.43
N VAL A 137 15.81 -0.28 -3.00
CA VAL A 137 16.57 -0.40 -1.74
C VAL A 137 15.64 -0.54 -0.52
N ARG A 138 14.47 0.11 -0.53
CA ARG A 138 13.49 0.00 0.55
C ARG A 138 12.95 -1.43 0.64
N HIS A 139 12.66 -2.08 -0.50
CA HIS A 139 12.18 -3.45 -0.50
C HIS A 139 13.23 -4.44 0.02
N ILE A 140 14.51 -4.23 -0.32
CA ILE A 140 15.62 -5.03 0.19
C ILE A 140 15.71 -4.88 1.71
N TYR A 141 15.69 -3.63 2.20
CA TYR A 141 15.77 -3.33 3.63
C TYR A 141 14.58 -3.91 4.42
N ASP A 142 13.35 -3.75 3.92
CA ASP A 142 12.15 -4.30 4.54
C ASP A 142 12.25 -5.82 4.67
N ASN A 143 12.67 -6.51 3.59
CA ASN A 143 12.86 -7.96 3.61
C ASN A 143 13.96 -8.37 4.61
N TYR A 144 15.08 -7.65 4.66
CA TYR A 144 16.13 -7.90 5.65
C TYR A 144 15.60 -7.80 7.09
N CYS A 145 14.82 -6.76 7.41
CA CYS A 145 14.21 -6.60 8.72
C CYS A 145 13.27 -7.77 9.06
N ILE A 146 12.44 -8.21 8.11
CA ILE A 146 11.56 -9.37 8.31
C ILE A 146 12.37 -10.63 8.61
N VAL A 147 13.38 -10.92 7.78
CA VAL A 147 14.25 -12.09 7.95
C VAL A 147 14.96 -12.07 9.31
N ARG A 148 15.47 -10.91 9.72
CA ARG A 148 16.19 -10.73 10.99
C ARG A 148 15.28 -10.98 12.20
N GLU A 149 14.07 -10.43 12.19
CA GLU A 149 13.18 -10.45 13.37
C GLU A 149 12.30 -11.71 13.44
N LYS A 150 11.95 -12.31 12.30
CA LYS A 150 10.97 -13.42 12.22
C LYS A 150 11.55 -14.70 11.62
N GLY A 151 12.77 -14.66 11.09
CA GLY A 151 13.34 -15.76 10.32
C GLY A 151 12.70 -15.90 8.94
N VAL A 152 12.98 -17.02 8.27
CA VAL A 152 12.47 -17.29 6.92
C VAL A 152 11.74 -18.63 6.88
N ASN A 153 10.49 -18.62 6.43
CA ASN A 153 9.76 -19.84 6.09
C ASN A 153 9.77 -20.04 4.57
N VAL A 154 10.87 -20.60 4.07
CA VAL A 154 11.12 -20.78 2.64
C VAL A 154 10.02 -21.60 1.94
N PRO A 155 9.53 -22.73 2.49
CA PRO A 155 8.46 -23.50 1.84
C PRO A 155 7.18 -22.68 1.58
N VAL A 156 6.72 -21.89 2.55
CA VAL A 156 5.50 -21.09 2.38
C VAL A 156 5.74 -19.90 1.45
N LEU A 157 6.88 -19.22 1.57
CA LEU A 157 7.25 -18.14 0.66
C LEU A 157 7.30 -18.62 -0.79
N LYS A 158 7.85 -19.81 -1.04
CA LYS A 158 7.87 -20.41 -2.38
C LYS A 158 6.45 -20.57 -2.93
N ASN A 159 5.53 -21.10 -2.13
CA ASN A 159 4.14 -21.26 -2.54
C ASN A 159 3.47 -19.91 -2.86
N PHE A 160 3.65 -18.91 -2.00
CA PHE A 160 3.09 -17.57 -2.21
C PHE A 160 3.66 -16.90 -3.46
N VAL A 161 4.97 -17.00 -3.67
CA VAL A 161 5.62 -16.51 -4.89
C VAL A 161 5.05 -17.20 -6.14
N GLN A 162 4.82 -18.51 -6.09
CA GLN A 162 4.20 -19.25 -7.21
C GLN A 162 2.77 -18.78 -7.49
N ILE A 163 1.95 -18.58 -6.45
CA ILE A 163 0.59 -18.02 -6.58
C ILE A 163 0.65 -16.62 -7.20
N CYS A 164 1.53 -15.74 -6.73
CA CYS A 164 1.71 -14.40 -7.29
C CYS A 164 2.21 -14.40 -8.74
N ILE A 165 2.91 -15.44 -9.18
CA ILE A 165 3.30 -15.57 -10.60
C ILE A 165 2.10 -16.00 -11.44
N GLN A 166 1.20 -16.84 -10.91
CA GLN A 166 0.03 -17.34 -11.65
C GLN A 166 -1.15 -16.35 -11.71
N LEU A 167 -1.28 -15.48 -10.71
CA LEU A 167 -2.34 -14.48 -10.66
C LEU A 167 -2.13 -13.31 -11.64
N TRP A 168 -1.01 -13.29 -12.37
CA TRP A 168 -0.57 -12.15 -13.19
C TRP A 168 -0.08 -12.58 -14.56
#